data_AF-A0A564Z027-F1
#
_entry.id   AF-A0A564Z027-F1
#
_cell.length_a   1.000
_cell.length_b   1.000
_cell.length_c   1.000
_cell.angle_alpha   90.00
_cell.angle_beta   90.00
_cell.angle_gamma   90.00
#
_symmetry.space_group_name_H-M   'P 1'
#
loop_
_entity.id
_entity.type
_entity.pdbx_description
1 polymer ?
#
loop_
_entity_poly.entity_id
_entity_poly.type
_entity_poly.pdbx_seq_one_letter_code
_entity_poly.pdbx_strand_id
1 'polypeptide(L)'
;MYPIVEQCLSDYNTTHKNKMNLVTFRYVLEHLARICRVLRVATGNALLIGVGGSGRQSLSRLAAAMAGYIVFQPEVTKDYGLDEWRNDLKSCLKNAGGRGQKTVFLMTDSQIKNETFLEDIDNLLNSGEVPNIFSAEERAEVIELVQSTLEAENRKNIQSGGGRIDIDLSPMALFAAFVNRCRANLHIIIAFSPIGSA
;
A
#
# COMPACT_ATOMS: atom_id res chain seq x y z
N MET A 1 16.93 22.09 -14.18
CA MET A 1 16.47 22.12 -12.77
C MET A 1 15.04 21.65 -12.77
N TYR A 2 14.64 20.79 -11.84
CA TYR A 2 13.34 20.09 -11.89
C TYR A 2 12.48 20.49 -10.69
N PRO A 3 11.89 21.70 -10.71
CA PRO A 3 11.43 22.39 -9.50
C PRO A 3 10.31 21.65 -8.78
N ILE A 4 9.41 20.96 -9.50
CA ILE A 4 8.30 20.22 -8.89
C ILE A 4 8.82 19.06 -8.02
N VAL A 5 9.76 18.28 -8.55
CA VAL A 5 10.28 17.11 -7.82
C VAL A 5 11.15 17.53 -6.65
N GLU A 6 11.92 18.60 -6.80
CA GLU A 6 12.73 19.19 -5.73
C GLU A 6 11.83 19.72 -4.59
N GLN A 7 10.71 20.38 -4.92
CA GLN A 7 9.72 20.81 -3.94
C GLN A 7 9.10 19.62 -3.20
N CYS A 8 8.60 18.60 -3.93
CA CYS A 8 8.02 17.41 -3.29
C CYS A 8 9.02 16.67 -2.40
N LEU A 9 10.29 16.61 -2.79
CA LEU A 9 11.35 16.03 -1.97
C LEU A 9 11.60 16.85 -0.70
N SER A 10 11.59 18.18 -0.80
CA SER A 10 11.70 19.08 0.35
C SER A 10 10.52 18.92 1.32
N ASP A 11 9.30 18.85 0.80
CA ASP A 11 8.08 18.66 1.60
C ASP A 11 8.10 17.31 2.32
N TYR A 12 8.53 16.25 1.63
CA TYR A 12 8.74 14.93 2.23
C TYR A 12 9.74 14.99 3.39
N ASN A 13 10.89 15.64 3.17
CA ASN A 13 11.96 15.72 4.17
C ASN A 13 11.61 16.61 5.39
N THR A 14 10.64 17.50 5.24
CA THR A 14 10.11 18.32 6.34
C THR A 14 9.13 17.53 7.20
N THR A 15 8.35 16.64 6.60
CA THR A 15 7.28 15.88 7.26
C THR A 15 7.74 14.54 7.84
N HIS A 16 8.83 13.97 7.33
CA HIS A 16 9.32 12.64 7.73
C HIS A 16 10.65 12.72 8.50
N LYS A 17 10.79 11.87 9.53
CA LYS A 17 12.04 11.72 10.28
C LYS A 17 13.19 11.21 9.40
N ASN A 18 12.89 10.22 8.55
CA ASN A 18 13.86 9.60 7.67
C ASN A 18 13.95 10.38 6.35
N LYS A 19 14.89 11.33 6.29
CA LYS A 19 15.10 12.18 5.12
C LYS A 19 15.70 11.40 3.94
N MET A 20 15.25 11.75 2.74
CA MET A 20 15.80 11.26 1.48
C MET A 20 16.76 12.30 0.89
N ASN A 21 18.01 11.90 0.67
CA ASN A 21 18.99 12.70 -0.08
C ASN A 21 19.05 12.18 -1.52
N LEU A 22 18.16 12.67 -2.38
CA LEU A 22 18.09 12.30 -3.79
C LEU A 22 18.66 13.40 -4.67
N VAL A 23 19.54 13.02 -5.58
CA VAL A 23 20.02 13.92 -6.65
C VAL A 23 19.07 13.79 -7.84
N THR A 24 18.45 14.90 -8.26
CA THR A 24 17.49 14.91 -9.36
C THR A 24 18.18 15.05 -10.71
N PHE A 25 18.07 14.02 -11.55
CA PHE A 25 18.53 14.02 -12.95
C PHE A 25 17.54 13.26 -13.83
N ARG A 26 17.74 13.30 -15.15
CA ARG A 26 16.77 12.80 -16.12
C ARG A 26 16.28 11.37 -15.84
N TYR A 27 17.17 10.41 -15.62
CA TYR A 27 16.76 9.02 -15.39
C TYR A 27 15.95 8.84 -14.10
N VAL A 28 16.28 9.57 -13.02
CA VAL A 28 15.48 9.56 -11.78
C VAL A 28 14.05 9.98 -12.07
N LEU A 29 13.85 11.01 -12.90
CA LEU A 29 12.51 11.48 -13.27
C LEU A 29 11.76 10.47 -14.13
N GLU A 30 12.45 9.82 -15.06
CA GLU A 30 11.84 8.78 -15.89
C GLU A 30 11.37 7.60 -15.02
N HIS A 31 12.18 7.16 -14.06
CA HIS A 31 11.79 6.11 -13.11
C HIS A 31 10.67 6.55 -12.17
N LEU A 32 10.75 7.76 -11.61
CA LEU A 32 9.70 8.33 -10.79
C LEU A 32 8.38 8.44 -11.54
N ALA A 33 8.40 8.93 -12.79
CA ALA A 33 7.22 9.03 -13.64
C ALA A 33 6.59 7.67 -13.93
N ARG A 34 7.41 6.61 -14.13
CA ARG A 34 6.91 5.23 -14.28
C ARG A 34 6.20 4.74 -13.02
N ILE A 35 6.77 4.96 -11.84
CA ILE A 35 6.14 4.57 -10.57
C ILE A 35 4.85 5.36 -10.34
N CYS A 36 4.87 6.69 -10.51
CA CYS A 36 3.66 7.52 -10.40
C CYS A 36 2.57 7.08 -11.37
N ARG A 37 2.93 6.62 -12.57
CA ARG A 37 1.96 6.05 -13.52
C ARG A 37 1.34 4.77 -12.99
N VAL A 38 2.12 3.85 -12.41
CA VAL A 38 1.60 2.62 -11.80
C VAL A 38 0.60 2.95 -10.68
N LEU A 39 0.93 3.90 -9.80
CA LEU A 39 0.06 4.29 -8.68
C LEU A 39 -1.27 4.93 -9.10
N ARG A 40 -1.37 5.42 -10.35
CA ARG A 40 -2.63 5.97 -10.90
C ARG A 40 -3.50 4.92 -11.60
N VAL A 41 -2.93 3.76 -11.94
CA VAL A 41 -3.69 2.68 -12.59
C VAL A 41 -4.42 1.90 -11.50
N ALA A 42 -5.72 1.67 -11.68
CA ALA A 42 -6.49 0.82 -10.78
C ALA A 42 -5.84 -0.56 -10.66
N THR A 43 -5.66 -1.06 -9.44
CA THR A 43 -4.96 -2.34 -9.16
C THR A 43 -3.51 -2.39 -9.70
N GLY A 44 -2.86 -1.25 -9.92
CA GLY A 44 -1.50 -1.19 -10.46
C GLY A 44 -0.43 -1.59 -9.43
N ASN A 45 0.34 -2.63 -9.70
CA ASN A 45 1.44 -3.09 -8.85
C ASN A 45 2.77 -2.98 -9.60
N ALA A 46 3.90 -2.93 -8.88
CA ALA A 46 5.22 -2.80 -9.51
C ALA A 46 6.26 -3.76 -8.94
N LEU A 47 7.02 -4.39 -9.83
CA LEU A 47 8.28 -5.04 -9.52
C LEU A 47 9.43 -4.14 -10.00
N LEU A 48 10.25 -3.66 -9.05
CA LEU A 48 11.37 -2.75 -9.31
C LEU A 48 12.69 -3.52 -9.21
N ILE A 49 13.30 -3.78 -10.36
CA ILE A 49 14.57 -4.51 -10.45
C ILE A 49 15.73 -3.52 -10.60
N GLY A 50 16.77 -3.68 -9.80
CA GLY A 50 17.98 -2.87 -9.92
C GLY A 50 18.99 -3.14 -8.82
N VAL A 51 20.25 -2.77 -9.01
CA VAL A 51 21.30 -2.99 -8.01
C VAL A 51 21.06 -2.16 -6.74
N GLY A 52 21.74 -2.50 -5.64
CA GLY A 52 21.71 -1.72 -4.40
C GLY A 52 22.07 -0.25 -4.65
N GLY A 53 21.42 0.67 -3.96
CA GLY A 53 21.66 2.11 -4.11
C GLY A 53 21.02 2.77 -5.35
N SER A 54 20.34 2.03 -6.22
CA SER A 54 19.64 2.57 -7.41
C SER A 54 18.43 3.48 -7.11
N GLY A 55 18.08 3.70 -5.84
CA GLY A 55 17.01 4.61 -5.43
C GLY A 55 15.59 4.03 -5.49
N ARG A 56 15.39 2.74 -5.81
CA ARG A 56 14.07 2.10 -5.97
C ARG A 56 13.10 2.36 -4.81
N GLN A 57 13.56 2.16 -3.58
CA GLN A 57 12.74 2.42 -2.39
C GLN A 57 12.45 3.93 -2.23
N SER A 58 13.47 4.77 -2.34
CA SER A 58 13.33 6.22 -2.17
C SER A 58 12.40 6.83 -3.23
N LEU A 59 12.50 6.40 -4.50
CA LEU A 59 11.60 6.84 -5.56
C LEU A 59 10.17 6.32 -5.35
N SER A 60 10.00 5.12 -4.79
CA SER A 60 8.67 4.60 -4.45
C SER A 60 8.02 5.41 -3.34
N ARG A 61 8.77 5.77 -2.29
CA ARG A 61 8.28 6.65 -1.21
C ARG A 61 7.98 8.05 -1.70
N LEU A 62 8.83 8.61 -2.56
CA LEU A 62 8.59 9.92 -3.17
C LEU A 62 7.34 9.89 -4.05
N ALA A 63 7.16 8.87 -4.89
CA ALA A 63 5.98 8.72 -5.73
C ALA A 63 4.69 8.60 -4.91
N ALA A 64 4.72 7.81 -3.83
CA ALA A 64 3.60 7.67 -2.90
C ALA A 64 3.26 9.02 -2.23
N ALA A 65 4.27 9.74 -1.73
CA ALA A 65 4.09 11.04 -1.12
C ALA A 65 3.51 12.07 -2.11
N MET A 66 3.99 12.09 -3.36
CA MET A 66 3.45 12.94 -4.43
C MET A 66 1.99 12.62 -4.76
N ALA A 67 1.57 11.35 -4.61
CA ALA A 67 0.20 10.91 -4.80
C ALA A 67 -0.68 11.08 -3.54
N GLY A 68 -0.10 11.50 -2.41
CA GLY A 68 -0.80 11.56 -1.12
C GLY A 68 -1.11 10.18 -0.52
N TYR A 69 -0.36 9.14 -0.91
CA TYR A 69 -0.56 7.78 -0.43
C TYR A 69 0.31 7.52 0.79
N ILE A 70 -0.21 6.74 1.74
CA ILE A 70 0.60 6.27 2.87
C ILE A 70 1.50 5.13 2.42
N VAL A 71 2.73 5.08 2.93
CA VAL A 71 3.65 3.96 2.68
C VAL A 71 3.66 3.08 3.90
N PHE A 72 3.35 1.80 3.70
CA PHE A 72 3.54 0.75 4.68
C PHE A 72 4.74 -0.09 4.25
N GLN A 73 5.72 -0.26 5.13
CA GLN A 73 6.85 -1.15 4.92
C GLN A 73 7.12 -1.92 6.22
N PRO A 74 7.08 -3.27 6.18
CA PRO A 74 7.41 -4.10 7.34
C PRO A 74 8.82 -3.82 7.87
N GLU A 75 8.97 -3.76 9.19
CA GLU A 75 10.28 -3.65 9.85
C GLU A 75 10.78 -5.05 10.23
N VAL A 76 11.39 -5.74 9.26
CA VAL A 76 11.85 -7.12 9.43
C VAL A 76 13.11 -7.18 10.30
N THR A 77 12.96 -7.66 11.53
CA THR A 77 14.04 -7.97 12.47
C THR A 77 14.54 -9.42 12.31
N LYS A 78 15.49 -9.85 13.15
CA LYS A 78 15.99 -11.24 13.13
C LYS A 78 14.93 -12.26 13.55
N ASP A 79 14.06 -11.87 14.48
CA ASP A 79 13.02 -12.72 15.06
C ASP A 79 11.67 -12.56 14.34
N TYR A 80 11.66 -11.81 13.22
CA TYR A 80 10.45 -11.56 12.44
C TYR A 80 10.01 -12.85 11.73
N GLY A 81 8.90 -13.42 12.18
CA GLY A 81 8.33 -14.65 11.68
C GLY A 81 7.01 -14.45 10.94
N LEU A 82 6.26 -15.55 10.83
CA LEU A 82 4.97 -15.58 10.12
C LEU A 82 3.89 -14.80 10.86
N ASP A 83 3.92 -14.79 12.18
CA ASP A 83 2.91 -14.09 12.99
C ASP A 83 3.04 -12.58 12.86
N GLU A 84 4.26 -12.04 12.93
CA GLU A 84 4.55 -10.62 12.69
C GLU A 84 4.15 -10.21 11.27
N TRP A 85 4.50 -11.05 10.28
CA TRP A 85 4.10 -10.86 8.88
C TRP A 85 2.59 -10.75 8.70
N ARG A 86 1.84 -11.70 9.25
CA ARG A 86 0.38 -11.70 9.13
C ARG A 86 -0.23 -10.51 9.85
N ASN A 87 0.32 -10.10 10.99
CA ASN A 87 -0.13 -8.91 11.70
C ASN A 87 0.11 -7.62 10.90
N ASP A 88 1.27 -7.49 10.25
CA ASP A 88 1.58 -6.37 9.36
C ASP A 88 0.64 -6.32 8.15
N LEU A 89 0.37 -7.47 7.51
CA LEU A 89 -0.61 -7.57 6.42
C LEU A 89 -2.02 -7.20 6.89
N LYS A 90 -2.47 -7.71 8.04
CA LYS A 90 -3.78 -7.33 8.62
C LYS A 90 -3.89 -5.83 8.83
N SER A 91 -2.84 -5.21 9.38
CA SER A 91 -2.79 -3.75 9.59
C SER A 91 -2.89 -2.99 8.27
N CYS A 92 -2.13 -3.42 7.27
CA CYS A 92 -2.15 -2.85 5.92
C CYS A 92 -3.55 -2.95 5.28
N LEU A 93 -4.19 -4.13 5.35
CA LEU A 93 -5.53 -4.38 4.82
C LEU A 93 -6.61 -3.59 5.59
N LYS A 94 -6.51 -3.50 6.91
CA LYS A 94 -7.42 -2.66 7.73
C LYS A 94 -7.33 -1.18 7.32
N ASN A 95 -6.15 -0.67 6.97
CA ASN A 95 -6.00 0.70 6.46
C ASN A 95 -6.56 0.87 5.04
N ALA A 96 -6.20 -0.03 4.11
CA ALA A 96 -6.61 0.06 2.71
C ALA A 96 -8.10 -0.25 2.49
N GLY A 97 -8.55 -1.41 2.98
CA GLY A 97 -9.92 -1.90 2.84
C GLY A 97 -10.88 -1.29 3.85
N GLY A 98 -10.49 -1.31 5.13
CA GLY A 98 -11.31 -0.84 6.24
C GLY A 98 -11.51 0.67 6.20
N ARG A 99 -10.41 1.42 6.36
CA ARG A 99 -10.43 2.89 6.43
C ARG A 99 -10.49 3.58 5.06
N GLY A 100 -10.29 2.84 3.96
CA GLY A 100 -10.28 3.41 2.61
C GLY A 100 -9.03 4.22 2.26
N GLN A 101 -7.94 4.08 3.01
CA GLN A 101 -6.74 4.88 2.81
C GLN A 101 -5.92 4.36 1.62
N LYS A 102 -5.58 5.24 0.68
CA LYS A 102 -4.67 4.90 -0.42
C LYS A 102 -3.29 4.57 0.14
N THR A 103 -2.85 3.33 -0.07
CA THR A 103 -1.72 2.72 0.61
C THR A 103 -0.77 2.08 -0.41
N VAL A 104 0.53 2.29 -0.24
CA VAL A 104 1.59 1.57 -0.93
C VAL A 104 2.25 0.62 0.06
N PHE A 105 2.11 -0.68 -0.18
CA PHE A 105 2.90 -1.70 0.49
C PHE A 105 4.24 -1.82 -0.23
N LEU A 106 5.33 -1.48 0.46
CA LEU A 106 6.69 -1.52 -0.09
C LEU A 106 7.50 -2.61 0.62
N MET A 107 8.04 -3.54 -0.16
CA MET A 107 8.90 -4.61 0.35
C MET A 107 10.17 -4.75 -0.49
N THR A 108 11.27 -5.18 0.13
CA THR A 108 12.52 -5.53 -0.56
C THR A 108 12.76 -7.03 -0.52
N ASP A 109 13.53 -7.52 -1.47
CA ASP A 109 14.06 -8.89 -1.49
C ASP A 109 14.69 -9.30 -0.14
N SER A 110 15.50 -8.45 0.47
CA SER A 110 16.15 -8.74 1.76
C SER A 110 15.19 -8.94 2.94
N GLN A 111 13.94 -8.47 2.81
CA GLN A 111 12.88 -8.59 3.81
C GLN A 111 12.08 -9.90 3.65
N ILE A 112 12.23 -10.60 2.52
CA ILE A 112 11.56 -11.88 2.28
C ILE A 112 12.36 -12.98 2.99
N LYS A 113 11.87 -13.38 4.18
CA LYS A 113 12.51 -14.43 5.00
C LYS A 113 11.92 -15.81 4.80
N ASN A 114 10.70 -15.87 4.29
CA ASN A 114 9.95 -17.11 4.11
C ASN A 114 9.17 -17.02 2.79
N GLU A 115 9.13 -18.12 2.05
CA GLU A 115 8.38 -18.25 0.78
C GLU A 115 6.88 -17.95 0.97
N THR A 116 6.31 -18.28 2.14
CA THR A 116 4.92 -17.96 2.46
C THR A 116 4.61 -16.45 2.39
N PHE A 117 5.61 -15.57 2.55
CA PHE A 117 5.37 -14.12 2.38
C PHE A 117 5.02 -13.80 0.92
N LEU A 118 5.66 -14.47 -0.03
CA LEU A 118 5.37 -14.32 -1.46
C LEU A 118 4.04 -14.97 -1.84
N GLU A 119 3.69 -16.10 -1.23
CA GLU A 119 2.37 -16.74 -1.41
C GLU A 119 1.23 -15.82 -0.93
N ASP A 120 1.39 -15.19 0.24
CA ASP A 120 0.43 -14.22 0.76
C ASP A 120 0.33 -12.98 -0.15
N ILE A 121 1.45 -12.48 -0.66
CA ILE A 121 1.46 -11.39 -1.65
C ILE A 121 0.75 -11.80 -2.94
N ASP A 122 0.99 -13.01 -3.45
CA ASP A 122 0.33 -13.51 -4.66
C ASP A 122 -1.19 -13.59 -4.47
N ASN A 123 -1.66 -14.06 -3.32
CA ASN A 123 -3.08 -14.02 -2.96
C ASN A 123 -3.63 -12.58 -3.00
N LEU A 124 -2.92 -11.60 -2.42
CA LEU A 124 -3.33 -10.19 -2.49
C LEU A 124 -3.38 -9.64 -3.92
N LEU A 125 -2.44 -10.03 -4.78
CA LEU A 125 -2.43 -9.61 -6.18
C LEU A 125 -3.61 -10.21 -6.96
N ASN A 126 -3.96 -11.47 -6.69
CA ASN A 126 -4.98 -12.22 -7.42
C ASN A 126 -6.40 -11.94 -6.92
N SER A 127 -6.64 -12.07 -5.61
CA SER A 127 -7.97 -11.97 -5.00
C SER A 127 -8.17 -10.66 -4.22
N GLY A 128 -7.10 -10.02 -3.74
CA GLY A 128 -7.19 -8.85 -2.86
C GLY A 128 -7.35 -9.19 -1.38
N GLU A 129 -7.23 -10.48 -1.03
CA GLU A 129 -7.26 -10.97 0.33
C GLU A 129 -6.30 -12.15 0.52
N VAL A 130 -5.86 -12.37 1.75
CA VAL A 130 -5.13 -13.58 2.13
C VAL A 130 -6.12 -14.54 2.81
N PRO A 131 -6.30 -15.78 2.30
CA PRO A 131 -7.21 -16.74 2.89
C PRO A 131 -6.93 -16.99 4.38
N ASN A 132 -7.98 -17.01 5.19
CA ASN A 132 -7.91 -17.31 6.63
C ASN A 132 -6.92 -16.43 7.43
N ILE A 133 -6.60 -15.23 6.93
CA ILE A 133 -5.72 -14.33 7.65
C ILE A 133 -6.38 -13.80 8.93
N PHE A 134 -7.68 -13.50 8.87
CA PHE A 134 -8.47 -13.01 10.01
C PHE A 134 -9.17 -14.17 10.74
N SER A 135 -9.14 -14.14 12.07
CA SER A 135 -10.02 -14.97 12.90
C SER A 135 -11.49 -14.55 12.75
N ALA A 136 -12.42 -15.34 13.30
CA ALA A 136 -13.84 -14.99 13.28
C ALA A 136 -14.11 -13.66 13.99
N GLU A 137 -13.43 -13.43 15.12
CA GLU A 137 -13.51 -12.21 15.91
C GLU A 137 -12.94 -11.02 15.14
N GLU A 138 -11.73 -11.16 14.57
CA GLU A 138 -11.10 -10.09 13.78
C GLU A 138 -11.91 -9.75 12.52
N ARG A 139 -12.57 -10.75 11.92
CA ARG A 139 -13.44 -10.54 10.76
C ARG A 139 -14.67 -9.72 11.14
N ALA A 140 -15.25 -9.95 12.32
CA ALA A 140 -16.35 -9.14 12.82
C ALA A 140 -15.91 -7.67 13.04
N GLU A 141 -14.71 -7.44 13.62
CA GLU A 141 -14.15 -6.09 13.76
C GLU A 141 -13.95 -5.40 12.40
N VAL A 142 -13.46 -6.11 11.39
CA VAL A 142 -13.26 -5.57 10.04
C VAL A 142 -14.60 -5.15 9.41
N ILE A 143 -15.65 -5.97 9.60
CA ILE A 143 -16.99 -5.68 9.09
C ILE A 143 -17.55 -4.42 9.75
N GLU A 144 -17.42 -4.29 11.07
CA GLU A 144 -17.86 -3.09 11.81
C GLU A 144 -17.08 -1.84 11.35
N LEU A 145 -15.76 -1.96 11.18
CA LEU A 145 -14.91 -0.88 10.69
C LEU A 145 -15.34 -0.41 9.29
N VAL A 146 -15.63 -1.34 8.38
CA VAL A 146 -16.06 -1.02 7.01
C VAL A 146 -17.43 -0.37 7.02
N GLN A 147 -18.38 -0.91 7.78
CA GLN A 147 -19.71 -0.32 7.92
C GLN A 147 -19.62 1.13 8.40
N SER A 148 -18.91 1.36 9.50
CA SER A 148 -18.73 2.70 10.08
C SER A 148 -18.09 3.67 9.08
N THR A 149 -17.09 3.20 8.33
CA THR A 149 -16.41 4.01 7.30
C THR A 149 -17.33 4.35 6.14
N LEU A 150 -18.08 3.36 5.60
CA LEU A 150 -19.01 3.56 4.49
C LEU A 150 -20.16 4.50 4.88
N GLU A 151 -20.70 4.37 6.09
CA GLU A 151 -21.72 5.27 6.59
C GLU A 151 -21.18 6.71 6.74
N ALA A 152 -19.94 6.88 7.22
CA ALA A 152 -19.31 8.19 7.31
C ALA A 152 -19.07 8.82 5.94
N GLU A 153 -18.64 8.03 4.95
CA GLU A 153 -18.48 8.45 3.55
C GLU A 153 -19.82 8.85 2.94
N ASN A 154 -20.88 8.06 3.16
CA ASN A 154 -22.23 8.35 2.68
C ASN A 154 -22.80 9.64 3.30
N ARG A 155 -22.60 9.85 4.61
CA ARG A 155 -22.97 11.11 5.28
C ARG A 155 -22.27 12.32 4.66
N LYS A 156 -20.96 12.23 4.39
CA LYS A 156 -20.20 13.29 3.73
C LYS A 156 -20.68 13.54 2.30
N ASN A 157 -21.00 12.46 1.56
CA ASN A 157 -21.53 12.56 0.20
C ASN A 157 -22.85 13.36 0.18
N ILE A 158 -23.79 13.01 1.07
CA ILE A 158 -25.07 13.72 1.21
C ILE A 158 -24.85 15.20 1.58
N GLN A 159 -23.96 15.48 2.54
CA GLN A 159 -23.62 16.85 2.93
C GLN A 159 -23.01 17.67 1.79
N SER A 160 -22.32 17.01 0.85
CA SER A 160 -21.71 17.64 -0.32
C SER A 160 -22.67 17.77 -1.50
N GLY A 161 -23.97 17.50 -1.31
CA GLY A 161 -25.01 17.57 -2.33
C GLY A 161 -25.14 16.31 -3.21
N GLY A 162 -24.47 15.23 -2.85
CA GLY A 162 -24.62 13.92 -3.48
C GLY A 162 -25.89 13.18 -3.03
N GLY A 163 -26.30 12.18 -3.80
CA GLY A 163 -27.41 11.30 -3.43
C GLY A 163 -27.04 10.32 -2.31
N ARG A 164 -28.05 9.79 -1.61
CA ARG A 164 -27.85 8.71 -0.65
C ARG A 164 -27.48 7.43 -1.40
N ILE A 165 -26.40 6.78 -0.95
CA ILE A 165 -25.99 5.47 -1.44
C ILE A 165 -26.61 4.42 -0.53
N ASP A 166 -27.40 3.50 -1.08
CA ASP A 166 -27.89 2.35 -0.30
C ASP A 166 -26.74 1.35 -0.13
N ILE A 167 -26.39 1.07 1.12
CA ILE A 167 -25.30 0.17 1.50
C ILE A 167 -25.95 -1.13 1.99
N ASP A 168 -25.61 -2.25 1.37
CA ASP A 168 -25.98 -3.57 1.90
C ASP A 168 -25.17 -3.85 3.17
N LEU A 169 -25.88 -3.93 4.30
CA LEU A 169 -25.31 -4.12 5.64
C LEU A 169 -25.15 -5.60 6.00
N SER A 170 -25.39 -6.54 5.07
CA SER A 170 -25.14 -7.95 5.34
C SER A 170 -23.64 -8.18 5.57
N PRO A 171 -23.25 -9.04 6.53
CA PRO A 171 -21.84 -9.33 6.82
C PRO A 171 -21.05 -9.78 5.59
N MET A 172 -21.69 -10.52 4.69
CA MET A 172 -21.10 -10.99 3.44
C MET A 172 -20.81 -9.83 2.48
N ALA A 173 -21.77 -8.92 2.28
CA ALA A 173 -21.60 -7.76 1.40
C ALA A 173 -20.55 -6.78 1.95
N LEU A 174 -20.55 -6.52 3.26
CA LEU A 174 -19.56 -5.65 3.91
C LEU A 174 -18.14 -6.21 3.80
N PHE A 175 -17.97 -7.53 3.98
CA PHE A 175 -16.67 -8.16 3.78
C PHE A 175 -16.26 -8.19 2.30
N ALA A 176 -17.18 -8.40 1.37
CA ALA A 176 -16.87 -8.26 -0.05
C ALA A 176 -16.46 -6.81 -0.41
N ALA A 177 -17.11 -5.82 0.20
CA ALA A 177 -16.72 -4.41 0.05
C ALA A 177 -15.33 -4.14 0.63
N PHE A 178 -14.98 -4.74 1.78
CA PHE A 178 -13.62 -4.70 2.33
C PHE A 178 -12.58 -5.16 1.32
N VAL A 179 -12.75 -6.36 0.75
CA VAL A 179 -11.80 -6.95 -0.21
C VAL A 179 -11.69 -6.09 -1.47
N ASN A 180 -12.82 -5.61 -2.00
CA ASN A 180 -12.81 -4.70 -3.15
C ASN A 180 -12.09 -3.38 -2.85
N ARG A 181 -12.26 -2.84 -1.65
CA ARG A 181 -11.54 -1.63 -1.20
C ARG A 181 -10.04 -1.91 -1.02
N CYS A 182 -9.64 -3.08 -0.52
CA CYS A 182 -8.24 -3.50 -0.49
C CYS A 182 -7.66 -3.44 -1.91
N ARG A 183 -8.30 -4.07 -2.91
CA ARG A 183 -7.85 -4.05 -4.30
C ARG A 183 -7.76 -2.63 -4.89
N ALA A 184 -8.71 -1.76 -4.55
CA ALA A 184 -8.79 -0.41 -5.10
C ALA A 184 -7.84 0.60 -4.45
N ASN A 185 -7.42 0.34 -3.21
CA ASN A 185 -6.65 1.27 -2.40
C ASN A 185 -5.23 0.81 -2.09
N LEU A 186 -4.92 -0.48 -2.27
CA LEU A 186 -3.61 -1.05 -2.03
C LEU A 186 -2.82 -1.20 -3.33
N HIS A 187 -1.64 -0.60 -3.37
CA HIS A 187 -0.62 -0.85 -4.39
C HIS A 187 0.54 -1.60 -3.76
N ILE A 188 0.97 -2.70 -4.37
CA ILE A 188 2.10 -3.49 -3.92
C ILE A 188 3.31 -3.16 -4.81
N ILE A 189 4.40 -2.74 -4.17
CA ILE A 189 5.69 -2.48 -4.83
C ILE A 189 6.74 -3.38 -4.19
N ILE A 190 7.36 -4.24 -4.99
CA ILE A 190 8.48 -5.09 -4.54
C ILE A 190 9.77 -4.65 -5.22
N ALA A 191 10.83 -4.45 -4.45
CA ALA A 191 12.13 -4.04 -4.96
C ALA A 191 13.15 -5.19 -4.87
N PHE A 192 13.52 -5.78 -6.02
CA PHE A 192 14.49 -6.88 -6.13
C PHE A 192 15.87 -6.47 -6.68
N SER A 193 16.94 -6.88 -6.01
CA SER A 193 18.29 -6.85 -6.55
C SER A 193 18.47 -8.00 -7.55
N PRO A 194 18.97 -7.75 -8.78
CA PRO A 194 19.33 -8.82 -9.70
C PRO A 194 20.65 -9.51 -9.29
N ILE A 195 21.37 -8.93 -8.32
CA ILE A 195 22.62 -9.48 -7.78
C ILE A 195 22.26 -10.14 -6.45
N GLY A 196 22.07 -11.46 -6.50
CA GLY A 196 21.72 -12.35 -5.38
C GLY A 196 21.57 -13.77 -5.92
N SER A 197 22.01 -14.77 -5.17
CA SER A 197 21.81 -16.18 -5.52
C SER A 197 20.36 -16.57 -5.30
N ALA A 198 19.74 -17.13 -6.34
CA ALA A 198 18.52 -17.92 -6.22
C ALA A 198 18.70 -19.05 -5.21
#